data_AF-A0A2J8U155-F1
#
_entry.id   AF-A0A2J8U155-F1
#
_cell.length_a   1.000
_cell.length_b   1.000
_cell.length_c   1.000
_cell.angle_alpha   90.00
_cell.angle_beta   90.00
_cell.angle_gamma   90.00
#
_symmetry.space_group_name_H-M   'P 1'
#
loop_
_entity.id
_entity.type
_entity.pdbx_description
1 polymer ?
#
loop_
_entity_poly.entity_id
_entity_poly.type
_entity_poly.pdbx_seq_one_letter_code
_entity_poly.pdbx_strand_id
1 'polypeptide(L)'
;NYKMSAFKEIKRDPGRYLHSCPESVKKWLRQLKNAGKILLLITSSHSDYCRLLCEYILGNDFTDLFDIVITNALKPGFFSHLPSQRPFRTLENDEEQEALPSLDKPGWYSQGNAVHLYELLKKMTGKPEPKKIFTRISVS
;
A
#
# COMPACT_ATOMS: atom_id res chain seq x y z
N ASN A 1 9.54 14.66 17.64
CA ASN A 1 8.37 15.03 18.45
C ASN A 1 7.21 15.69 17.68
N TYR A 2 7.41 16.40 16.57
CA TYR A 2 6.31 17.01 15.78
C TYR A 2 5.46 16.02 14.96
N LYS A 3 6.07 14.98 14.37
CA LYS A 3 5.31 13.94 13.63
C LYS A 3 4.30 13.20 14.55
N MET A 4 4.73 12.88 15.77
CA MET A 4 3.90 12.14 16.73
C MET A 4 2.64 12.94 17.17
N SER A 5 2.74 14.28 17.27
CA SER A 5 1.59 15.12 17.63
C SER A 5 0.58 15.23 16.50
N ALA A 6 1.04 15.43 15.26
CA ALA A 6 0.17 15.46 14.08
C ALA A 6 -0.61 14.13 13.90
N PHE A 7 0.04 12.98 14.13
CA PHE A 7 -0.65 11.70 14.06
C PHE A 7 -1.73 11.52 15.12
N LYS A 8 -1.48 11.97 16.36
CA LYS A 8 -2.48 11.89 17.44
C LYS A 8 -3.70 12.76 17.14
N GLU A 9 -3.49 13.93 16.54
CA GLU A 9 -4.60 14.81 16.14
C GLU A 9 -5.42 14.23 15.00
N ILE A 10 -4.78 13.68 13.96
CA ILE A 10 -5.49 13.04 12.84
C ILE A 10 -6.26 11.81 13.31
N LYS A 11 -5.71 11.00 14.22
CA LYS A 11 -6.44 9.87 14.81
C LYS A 11 -7.64 10.33 15.64
N ARG A 12 -7.55 11.49 16.29
CA ARG A 12 -8.62 12.04 17.15
C ARG A 12 -9.76 12.67 16.34
N ASP A 13 -9.44 13.35 15.24
CA ASP A 13 -10.43 14.01 14.39
C ASP A 13 -10.00 13.95 12.91
N PRO A 14 -10.16 12.80 12.23
CA PRO A 14 -9.72 12.63 10.85
C PRO A 14 -10.44 13.58 9.89
N GLY A 15 -11.70 13.93 10.15
CA GLY A 15 -12.49 14.78 9.25
C GLY A 15 -12.03 16.23 9.16
N ARG A 16 -11.24 16.68 10.14
CA ARG A 16 -10.60 18.00 10.10
C ARG A 16 -9.42 18.06 9.12
N TYR A 17 -8.77 16.92 8.85
CA TYR A 17 -7.53 16.86 8.06
C TYR A 17 -7.68 16.06 6.77
N LEU A 18 -8.74 15.24 6.66
CA LEU A 18 -8.95 14.31 5.56
C LEU A 18 -10.29 14.58 4.91
N HIS A 19 -10.27 14.67 3.59
CA HIS A 19 -11.49 14.61 2.79
C HIS A 19 -11.82 13.16 2.45
N SER A 20 -13.08 12.79 2.66
CA SER A 20 -13.60 11.51 2.16
C SER A 20 -13.41 11.42 0.65
N CYS A 21 -13.02 10.25 0.15
CA CYS A 21 -12.86 10.05 -1.28
C CYS A 21 -14.23 10.12 -1.97
N PRO A 22 -14.37 10.88 -3.08
CA PRO A 22 -15.62 10.89 -3.84
C PRO A 22 -16.00 9.47 -4.29
N GLU A 23 -17.30 9.14 -4.24
CA GLU A 23 -17.81 7.83 -4.66
C GLU A 23 -17.45 7.49 -6.12
N SER A 24 -17.32 8.50 -6.97
CA SER A 24 -16.86 8.33 -8.36
C SER A 24 -15.46 7.71 -8.44
N VAL A 25 -14.54 8.09 -7.55
CA VAL A 25 -13.19 7.54 -7.51
C VAL A 25 -13.21 6.09 -7.02
N LYS A 26 -13.98 5.78 -5.97
CA LYS A 26 -14.16 4.40 -5.49
C LYS A 26 -14.74 3.51 -6.57
N LYS A 27 -15.78 3.98 -7.27
CA LYS A 27 -16.39 3.28 -8.41
C LYS A 27 -15.37 3.05 -9.53
N TRP A 28 -14.56 4.05 -9.84
CA TRP A 28 -13.51 3.93 -10.85
C TRP A 28 -12.44 2.89 -10.46
N LEU A 29 -11.99 2.87 -9.21
CA LEU A 29 -11.07 1.83 -8.70
C LEU A 29 -11.66 0.42 -8.88
N ARG A 30 -12.94 0.23 -8.50
CA ARG A 30 -13.62 -1.05 -8.72
C ARG A 30 -13.72 -1.42 -10.20
N GLN A 31 -14.00 -0.45 -11.08
CA GLN A 31 -14.02 -0.69 -12.53
C GLN A 31 -12.66 -1.13 -13.07
N LEU A 32 -11.56 -0.52 -12.60
CA LEU A 32 -10.21 -0.94 -12.98
C LEU A 32 -9.94 -2.39 -12.53
N LYS A 33 -10.28 -2.73 -11.28
CA LYS A 33 -10.10 -4.08 -10.75
C LYS A 33 -10.93 -5.10 -11.55
N ASN A 34 -12.19 -4.79 -11.83
CA ASN A 34 -13.08 -5.65 -12.63
C ASN A 34 -12.61 -5.80 -14.09
N ALA A 35 -11.89 -4.82 -14.63
CA ALA A 35 -11.26 -4.90 -15.95
C ALA A 35 -9.93 -5.70 -15.93
N GLY A 36 -9.62 -6.40 -14.85
CA GLY A 36 -8.42 -7.21 -14.69
C GLY A 36 -7.14 -6.39 -14.49
N LYS A 37 -7.24 -5.13 -14.03
CA LYS A 37 -6.06 -4.35 -13.65
C LYS A 37 -5.65 -4.72 -12.22
N ILE A 38 -4.34 -4.90 -12.02
CA ILE A 38 -3.77 -5.08 -10.69
C ILE A 38 -3.62 -3.71 -10.03
N LEU A 39 -4.28 -3.52 -8.90
CA LEU A 39 -4.22 -2.28 -8.12
C LEU A 39 -3.30 -2.44 -6.91
N LEU A 40 -2.45 -1.44 -6.70
CA LEU A 40 -1.39 -1.46 -5.71
C LEU A 40 -1.42 -0.16 -4.89
N LEU A 41 -1.34 -0.28 -3.57
CA LEU A 41 -1.15 0.83 -2.64
C LEU A 41 0.24 0.74 -2.01
N ILE A 42 1.08 1.76 -2.15
CA ILE A 42 2.41 1.84 -1.51
C ILE A 42 2.55 3.10 -0.66
N THR A 43 2.64 2.92 0.65
CA THR A 43 2.84 4.01 1.61
C THR A 43 4.07 3.82 2.48
N SER A 44 4.71 4.93 2.88
CA SER A 44 5.79 4.91 3.89
C SER A 44 5.25 4.92 5.32
N SER A 45 3.93 5.00 5.49
CA SER A 45 3.29 4.96 6.80
C SER A 45 3.18 3.53 7.34
N HIS A 46 3.09 3.41 8.67
CA HIS A 46 2.82 2.14 9.34
C HIS A 46 1.42 1.60 8.97
N SER A 47 1.23 0.29 9.13
CA SER A 47 0.03 -0.49 8.78
C SER A 47 -1.24 0.01 9.48
N ASP A 48 -1.18 0.19 10.81
CA ASP A 48 -2.29 0.71 11.63
C ASP A 48 -2.79 2.09 11.14
N TYR A 49 -1.85 2.98 10.81
CA TYR A 49 -2.18 4.32 10.33
C TYR A 49 -2.72 4.28 8.90
N CYS A 50 -2.16 3.41 8.05
CA CYS A 50 -2.69 3.18 6.71
C CYS A 50 -4.14 2.69 6.76
N ARG A 51 -4.44 1.72 7.64
CA ARG A 51 -5.79 1.21 7.88
C ARG A 51 -6.73 2.36 8.26
N LEU A 52 -6.41 3.09 9.33
CA LEU A 52 -7.26 4.19 9.81
C LEU A 52 -7.55 5.23 8.72
N LEU A 53 -6.53 5.64 7.96
CA LEU A 53 -6.72 6.59 6.87
C LEU A 53 -7.58 6.03 5.75
N CYS A 54 -7.32 4.80 5.32
CA CYS A 54 -8.03 4.20 4.19
C CYS A 54 -9.48 3.86 4.57
N GLU A 55 -9.74 3.40 5.79
CA GLU A 55 -11.10 3.17 6.29
C GLU A 55 -11.90 4.47 6.29
N TYR A 56 -11.31 5.58 6.73
CA TYR A 56 -11.96 6.88 6.71
C TYR A 56 -12.21 7.40 5.29
N ILE A 57 -11.22 7.27 4.41
CA ILE A 57 -11.24 7.88 3.07
C ILE A 57 -12.01 7.01 2.06
N LEU A 58 -11.77 5.71 2.06
CA LEU A 58 -12.25 4.75 1.06
C LEU A 58 -13.38 3.85 1.59
N GLY A 59 -13.44 3.62 2.91
CA GLY A 59 -14.40 2.73 3.56
C GLY A 59 -13.73 1.49 4.16
N ASN A 60 -14.47 0.77 5.02
CA ASN A 60 -13.95 -0.39 5.75
C ASN A 60 -13.52 -1.56 4.84
N ASP A 61 -14.06 -1.62 3.62
CA ASP A 61 -13.74 -2.63 2.61
C ASP A 61 -12.62 -2.18 1.65
N PHE A 62 -11.83 -1.16 2.01
CA PHE A 62 -10.80 -0.63 1.10
C PHE A 62 -9.76 -1.69 0.67
N THR A 63 -9.51 -2.70 1.49
CA THR A 63 -8.59 -3.80 1.14
C THR A 63 -9.08 -4.55 -0.09
N ASP A 64 -10.39 -4.55 -0.37
CA ASP A 64 -10.96 -5.18 -1.55
C ASP A 64 -10.74 -4.36 -2.82
N LEU A 65 -10.31 -3.10 -2.69
CA LEU A 65 -9.99 -2.24 -3.84
C LEU A 65 -8.58 -2.50 -4.37
N PHE A 66 -7.67 -3.05 -3.57
CA PHE A 66 -6.27 -3.25 -3.93
C PHE A 66 -5.92 -4.74 -3.90
N ASP A 67 -5.14 -5.21 -4.87
CA ASP A 67 -4.62 -6.57 -4.84
C ASP A 67 -3.39 -6.68 -3.94
N ILE A 68 -2.62 -5.58 -3.85
CA ILE A 68 -1.42 -5.54 -3.05
C ILE A 68 -1.41 -4.22 -2.25
N VAL A 69 -1.10 -4.33 -0.96
CA VAL A 69 -0.87 -3.18 -0.07
C VAL A 69 0.52 -3.31 0.53
N ILE A 70 1.33 -2.25 0.42
CA ILE A 70 2.68 -2.19 0.97
C ILE A 70 2.76 -0.99 1.91
N THR A 71 2.89 -1.26 3.19
CA THR A 71 3.11 -0.27 4.25
C THR A 71 4.57 -0.24 4.66
N ASN A 72 4.95 0.82 5.39
CA ASN A 72 6.33 1.06 5.80
C ASN A 72 7.35 0.89 4.65
N ALA A 73 7.00 1.32 3.44
CA ALA A 73 7.85 1.12 2.26
C ALA A 73 9.19 1.89 2.35
N LEU A 74 9.30 2.87 3.27
CA LEU A 74 10.52 3.64 3.51
C LEU A 74 11.12 4.22 2.21
N LYS A 75 10.27 4.81 1.37
CA LYS A 75 10.66 5.48 0.11
C LYS A 75 11.71 6.59 0.38
N PRO A 76 12.68 6.82 -0.52
CA PRO A 76 12.82 6.22 -1.85
C PRO A 76 13.47 4.83 -1.86
N GLY A 77 14.01 4.36 -0.73
CA GLY A 77 14.80 3.13 -0.63
C GLY A 77 14.11 1.87 -1.15
N PHE A 78 12.76 1.82 -1.13
CA PHE A 78 11.98 0.75 -1.77
C PHE A 78 12.38 0.50 -3.23
N PHE A 79 12.65 1.58 -3.98
CA PHE A 79 12.93 1.51 -5.41
C PHE A 79 14.43 1.39 -5.73
N SER A 80 15.31 1.66 -4.77
CA SER A 80 16.75 1.72 -4.99
C SER A 80 17.55 0.62 -4.30
N HIS A 81 17.02 -0.02 -3.26
CA HIS A 81 17.76 -1.03 -2.49
C HIS A 81 17.55 -2.45 -3.03
N LEU A 82 18.57 -3.29 -2.81
CA LEU A 82 18.55 -4.70 -3.19
C LEU A 82 17.70 -5.54 -2.21
N PRO A 83 17.20 -6.70 -2.64
CA PRO A 83 16.41 -7.60 -1.80
C PRO A 83 17.01 -7.93 -0.43
N SER A 84 18.32 -8.19 -0.37
CA SER A 84 19.04 -8.52 0.87
C SER A 84 19.04 -7.38 1.89
N GLN A 85 18.89 -6.13 1.43
CA GLN A 85 18.88 -4.95 2.30
C GLN A 85 17.47 -4.63 2.82
N ARG A 86 16.43 -5.05 2.09
CA ARG A 86 15.02 -4.78 2.40
C ARG A 86 14.12 -5.94 1.99
N PRO A 87 14.05 -6.99 2.82
CA PRO A 87 13.08 -8.05 2.62
C PRO A 87 11.67 -7.52 2.86
N PHE A 88 10.68 -8.18 2.26
CA PHE A 88 9.29 -7.98 2.63
C PHE A 88 9.02 -8.64 3.99
N ARG A 89 8.01 -8.17 4.71
CA ARG A 89 7.51 -8.82 5.94
C ARG A 89 6.00 -9.01 5.86
N THR A 90 5.49 -10.09 6.43
CA THR A 90 4.06 -10.24 6.69
C THR A 90 3.64 -9.41 7.88
N LEU A 91 2.32 -9.22 8.03
CA LEU A 91 1.72 -8.49 9.12
C LEU A 91 0.75 -9.41 9.87
N GLU A 92 0.83 -9.39 11.19
CA GLU A 92 -0.18 -9.98 12.08
C GLU A 92 -0.58 -8.89 13.09
N ASN A 93 -1.88 -8.54 13.13
CA ASN A 93 -2.39 -7.44 13.96
C ASN A 93 -1.60 -6.12 13.80
N ASP A 94 -1.26 -5.76 12.55
CA ASP A 94 -0.43 -4.61 12.18
C ASP A 94 1.04 -4.68 12.60
N GLU A 95 1.50 -5.76 13.22
CA GLU A 95 2.90 -5.94 13.61
C GLU A 95 3.67 -6.75 12.55
N GLU A 96 4.88 -6.27 12.26
CA GLU A 96 5.78 -6.91 11.29
C GLU A 96 6.29 -8.26 11.82
N GLN A 97 6.10 -9.31 11.02
CA GLN A 97 6.56 -10.66 11.33
C GLN A 97 7.89 -10.96 10.60
N GLU A 98 8.18 -12.24 10.39
CA GLU A 98 9.42 -12.67 9.73
C GLU A 98 9.60 -12.13 8.32
N ALA A 99 10.88 -12.01 7.94
CA ALA A 99 11.28 -11.60 6.61
C ALA A 99 10.94 -12.68 5.58
N LEU A 100 10.33 -12.26 4.48
CA LEU A 100 10.01 -13.12 3.35
C LEU A 100 11.17 -13.12 2.35
N PRO A 101 11.61 -14.31 1.89
CA PRO A 101 12.63 -14.42 0.86
C PRO A 101 12.10 -13.99 -0.53
N SER A 102 10.79 -14.10 -0.76
CA SER A 102 10.14 -13.64 -2.00
C SER A 102 8.63 -13.42 -1.78
N LEU A 103 7.94 -12.90 -2.79
CA LEU A 103 6.49 -12.76 -2.83
C LEU A 103 5.86 -13.75 -3.83
N ASP A 104 4.88 -14.53 -3.38
CA ASP A 104 4.21 -15.55 -4.19
C ASP A 104 2.74 -15.25 -4.48
N LYS A 105 2.10 -14.39 -3.68
CA LYS A 105 0.69 -14.06 -3.80
C LYS A 105 0.43 -12.59 -3.52
N PRO A 106 -0.69 -12.03 -4.02
CA PRO A 106 -1.20 -10.74 -3.57
C PRO A 106 -1.45 -10.74 -2.05
N GLY A 107 -1.45 -9.55 -1.45
CA GLY A 107 -1.66 -9.40 -0.02
C GLY A 107 -1.15 -8.07 0.54
N TRP A 108 -1.18 -7.97 1.87
CA TRP A 108 -0.68 -6.82 2.61
C TRP A 108 0.67 -7.15 3.24
N TYR A 109 1.69 -6.38 2.87
CA TYR A 109 3.06 -6.53 3.34
C TYR A 109 3.63 -5.24 3.93
N SER A 110 4.68 -5.39 4.71
CA SER A 110 5.51 -4.28 5.19
C SER A 110 6.88 -4.27 4.54
N GLN A 111 7.49 -3.09 4.45
CA GLN A 111 8.82 -2.85 3.89
C GLN A 111 8.96 -3.29 2.41
N GLY A 112 9.97 -4.12 2.11
CA GLY A 112 10.22 -4.67 0.80
C GLY A 112 11.00 -3.78 -0.17
N ASN A 113 10.99 -4.25 -1.42
CA ASN A 113 11.79 -3.69 -2.51
C ASN A 113 11.05 -3.87 -3.86
N ALA A 114 11.41 -3.03 -4.84
CA ALA A 114 10.80 -3.06 -6.16
C ALA A 114 11.09 -4.35 -6.96
N VAL A 115 12.22 -5.03 -6.70
CA VAL A 115 12.61 -6.25 -7.42
C VAL A 115 11.60 -7.37 -7.16
N HIS A 116 11.37 -7.72 -5.89
CA HIS A 116 10.40 -8.74 -5.50
C HIS A 116 8.96 -8.36 -5.85
N LEU A 117 8.60 -7.06 -5.74
CA LEU A 117 7.29 -6.59 -6.23
C LEU A 117 7.15 -6.85 -7.74
N TYR A 118 8.19 -6.60 -8.52
CA TYR A 118 8.14 -6.79 -9.97
C TYR A 118 8.05 -8.26 -10.34
N GLU A 119 8.73 -9.14 -9.61
CA GLU A 119 8.59 -10.59 -9.76
C GLU A 119 7.14 -11.05 -9.48
N LEU A 120 6.53 -10.57 -8.39
CA LEU A 120 5.13 -10.85 -8.11
C LEU A 120 4.21 -10.37 -9.24
N LEU A 121 4.40 -9.15 -9.74
CA LEU A 121 3.59 -8.62 -10.84
C LEU A 121 3.77 -9.42 -12.14
N LYS A 122 4.96 -9.95 -12.42
CA LYS A 122 5.18 -10.87 -13.56
C LYS A 122 4.37 -12.16 -13.37
N LYS A 123 4.44 -12.77 -12.18
CA LYS A 123 3.65 -13.97 -11.82
C LYS A 123 2.15 -13.73 -11.98
N MET A 124 1.64 -12.62 -11.45
CA MET A 124 0.20 -12.30 -11.48
C MET A 124 -0.32 -11.96 -12.89
N THR A 125 0.50 -11.34 -13.74
CA THR A 125 0.06 -10.94 -15.09
C THR A 125 0.38 -11.97 -16.17
N GLY A 126 1.25 -12.95 -15.90
CA GLY A 126 1.80 -13.86 -16.90
C GLY A 126 2.66 -13.13 -17.96
N LYS A 127 3.06 -11.88 -17.72
CA LYS A 127 3.82 -11.07 -18.68
C LYS A 127 5.24 -10.81 -18.18
N PRO A 128 6.27 -10.97 -19.03
CA PRO A 128 7.66 -10.71 -18.66
C PRO A 128 7.90 -9.23 -18.33
N GLU A 129 7.17 -8.33 -18.99
CA GLU A 129 7.20 -6.88 -18.75
C GLU A 129 5.79 -6.31 -18.56
N PRO A 130 5.29 -6.27 -17.31
CA PRO A 130 3.98 -5.69 -17.03
C PRO A 130 4.02 -4.18 -17.25
N LYS A 131 3.10 -3.65 -18.06
CA LYS A 131 2.87 -2.19 -18.16
C LYS A 131 2.35 -1.67 -16.81
N LYS A 132 3.01 -0.67 -16.24
CA LYS A 132 2.68 -0.10 -14.93
C LYS A 132 2.46 1.40 -15.05
N ILE A 133 1.48 1.91 -14.31
CA ILE A 133 1.26 3.34 -14.12
C ILE A 133 1.38 3.57 -12.62
N PHE A 134 2.31 4.43 -12.21
CA PHE A 134 2.44 4.85 -10.82
C PHE A 134 1.81 6.23 -10.65
N THR A 135 0.72 6.30 -9.90
CA THR A 135 0.14 7.58 -9.50
C THR A 135 0.57 7.89 -8.08
N ARG A 136 1.32 8.98 -7.89
CA ARG A 136 1.71 9.46 -6.56
C ARG A 136 0.61 10.37 -6.02
N ILE A 137 -0.01 9.96 -4.92
CA ILE A 137 -0.83 10.86 -4.10
C ILE A 137 0.07 11.38 -2.98
N SER A 138 0.41 12.67 -3.04
CA SER A 138 1.12 13.34 -1.95
C SER A 138 0.06 14.08 -1.14
N VAL A 139 -0.15 13.65 0.10
CA VAL A 139 -0.92 14.45 1.05
C VAL A 139 0.08 15.44 1.66
N SER A 140 0.04 16.67 1.18
CA SER A 140 0.84 17.81 1.68
C SER A 140 0.16 18.45 2.87
#